data_AF-A0A1B9JQF8-F1
#
_entry.id   AF-A0A1B9JQF8-F1
#
_cell.length_a   1.000
_cell.length_b   1.000
_cell.length_c   1.000
_cell.angle_alpha   90.00
_cell.angle_beta   90.00
_cell.angle_gamma   90.00
#
_symmetry.space_group_name_H-M   'P 1'
#
loop_
_entity.id
_entity.type
_entity.pdbx_description
1 polymer ?
#
loop_
_entity_poly.entity_id
_entity_poly.type
_entity_poly.pdbx_seq_one_letter_code
_entity_poly.pdbx_strand_id
1 'polypeptide(L)'
;MITNVSEIDHLTKTEASIEFTVPDDLFWFKGHFPSQPLLPGVVQLNWAIYYANQIFGKKFNLISIDIVKFQCPVLPNDPIILNLVWHKQSNKLEFKYTITNNDSLKVASSGKLTLCQ
;
A
#
# COMPACT_ATOMS: atom_id res chain seq x y z
N MET A 1 0.17 -8.46 10.14
CA MET A 1 -0.03 -8.24 8.69
C MET A 1 -1.51 -8.08 8.46
N ILE A 2 -1.94 -7.32 7.46
CA ILE A 2 -3.37 -7.28 7.11
C ILE A 2 -3.75 -8.66 6.60
N THR A 3 -4.69 -9.32 7.29
CA THR A 3 -5.22 -10.63 6.90
C THR A 3 -6.61 -10.53 6.29
N ASN A 4 -7.27 -9.37 6.45
CA ASN A 4 -8.64 -9.14 6.03
C ASN A 4 -8.66 -8.09 4.93
N VAL A 5 -8.48 -8.53 3.69
CA VAL A 5 -8.80 -7.74 2.49
C VAL A 5 -10.31 -7.88 2.30
N SER A 6 -11.03 -6.76 2.32
CA SER A 6 -12.49 -6.76 2.23
C SER A 6 -12.96 -6.96 0.79
N GLU A 7 -12.22 -6.43 -0.18
CA GLU A 7 -12.56 -6.55 -1.61
C GLU A 7 -11.32 -6.37 -2.49
N ILE A 8 -11.23 -7.11 -3.60
CA ILE A 8 -10.21 -6.91 -4.63
C ILE A 8 -10.93 -6.65 -5.95
N ASP A 9 -10.93 -5.39 -6.36
CA ASP A 9 -11.54 -4.93 -7.60
C ASP A 9 -10.49 -4.72 -8.70
N HIS A 10 -10.93 -4.83 -9.95
CA HIS A 10 -10.10 -4.57 -11.13
C HIS A 10 -8.76 -5.32 -11.15
N LEU A 11 -8.83 -6.66 -11.16
CA LEU A 11 -7.67 -7.52 -11.31
C LEU A 11 -7.31 -7.74 -12.78
N THR A 12 -6.13 -7.28 -13.17
CA THR A 12 -5.49 -7.66 -14.44
C THR A 12 -4.13 -8.30 -14.18
N LYS A 13 -3.43 -8.70 -15.26
CA LYS A 13 -2.05 -9.22 -15.16
C LYS A 13 -1.02 -8.17 -14.70
N THR A 14 -1.42 -6.89 -14.59
CA THR A 14 -0.54 -5.76 -14.28
C THR A 14 -1.17 -4.70 -13.40
N GLU A 15 -2.45 -4.77 -13.09
CA GLU A 15 -3.16 -3.75 -12.31
C GLU A 15 -4.04 -4.43 -11.26
N ALA A 16 -4.18 -3.77 -10.11
CA ALA A 16 -5.05 -4.23 -9.02
C ALA A 16 -5.54 -3.05 -8.18
N SER A 17 -6.77 -3.16 -7.67
CA SER A 17 -7.32 -2.31 -6.61
C SER A 17 -7.67 -3.18 -5.41
N ILE A 18 -7.19 -2.82 -4.23
CA ILE A 18 -7.35 -3.64 -3.03
C ILE A 18 -7.93 -2.76 -1.93
N GLU A 19 -9.03 -3.20 -1.35
CA GLU A 19 -9.66 -2.49 -0.23
C GLU A 19 -9.41 -3.23 1.08
N PHE A 20 -9.01 -2.48 2.11
CA PHE A 20 -8.85 -3.00 3.46
C PHE A 20 -8.94 -1.90 4.51
N THR A 21 -9.27 -2.29 5.73
CA THR A 21 -9.16 -1.41 6.91
C THR A 21 -7.83 -1.65 7.61
N VAL A 22 -7.16 -0.58 8.04
CA VAL A 22 -5.90 -0.68 8.80
C VAL A 22 -6.20 -1.14 10.24
N PRO A 23 -5.81 -2.37 10.65
CA PRO A 23 -6.14 -2.85 11.99
C PRO A 23 -5.42 -2.04 13.06
N ASP A 24 -6.13 -1.60 14.09
CA ASP A 24 -5.57 -0.77 15.17
C ASP A 24 -4.64 -1.51 16.14
N ASP A 25 -4.69 -2.84 16.14
CA ASP A 25 -3.88 -3.73 16.96
C ASP A 25 -2.52 -4.07 16.34
N LEU A 26 -2.20 -3.51 15.17
CA LEU A 26 -0.91 -3.73 14.51
C LEU A 26 0.24 -3.37 15.43
N PHE A 27 1.19 -4.30 15.56
CA PHE A 27 2.43 -4.10 16.31
C PHE A 27 3.13 -2.78 15.96
N TRP A 28 3.05 -2.35 14.70
CA TRP A 28 3.65 -1.12 14.19
C TRP A 28 3.14 0.16 14.83
N PHE A 29 1.95 0.17 15.44
CA PHE A 29 1.44 1.32 16.18
C PHE A 29 2.01 1.41 17.60
N LYS A 30 2.56 0.32 18.14
CA LYS A 30 3.17 0.32 19.48
C LYS A 30 4.46 1.15 19.44
N GLY A 31 4.38 2.37 19.99
CA GLY A 31 5.51 3.29 20.04
C GLY A 31 5.71 4.15 18.78
N HIS A 32 4.79 4.12 17.81
CA HIS A 32 4.89 4.92 16.58
C HIS A 32 3.57 5.65 16.24
N PHE A 33 3.24 6.73 16.93
CA PHE A 33 3.90 7.30 18.11
C PHE A 33 3.00 7.11 19.33
N PRO A 34 3.53 7.04 20.57
CA PRO A 34 2.73 6.73 21.75
C PRO A 34 1.46 7.58 21.91
N SER A 35 1.53 8.87 21.53
CA SER A 35 0.40 9.81 21.61
C SER A 35 -0.32 10.04 20.28
N GLN A 36 0.23 9.55 19.17
CA GLN A 36 -0.33 9.74 17.83
C GLN A 36 0.07 8.57 16.92
N PRO A 37 -0.61 7.41 17.03
CA PRO A 37 -0.31 6.25 16.21
C PRO A 37 -0.58 6.57 14.73
N LEU A 38 0.39 6.25 13.87
CA LEU A 38 0.23 6.34 12.42
C LEU A 38 1.04 5.25 11.73
N LEU A 39 0.57 4.82 10.56
CA LEU A 39 1.14 3.70 9.85
C LEU A 39 2.49 4.13 9.25
N PRO A 40 3.62 3.51 9.66
CA PRO A 40 4.93 3.90 9.17
C PRO A 40 5.04 3.75 7.66
N GLY A 41 5.76 4.67 7.00
CA GLY A 41 5.95 4.64 5.55
C GLY A 41 6.58 3.33 5.05
N VAL A 42 7.50 2.74 5.83
CA VAL A 42 8.11 1.43 5.52
C VAL A 42 7.09 0.30 5.48
N VAL A 43 6.02 0.36 6.29
CA VAL A 43 4.95 -0.64 6.28
C VAL A 43 4.09 -0.49 5.03
N GLN A 44 3.78 0.75 4.62
CA GLN A 44 3.07 1.03 3.36
C GLN A 44 3.86 0.51 2.14
N LEU A 45 5.18 0.69 2.11
CA LEU A 45 6.02 0.15 1.04
C LEU A 45 6.04 -1.37 1.04
N ASN A 46 6.19 -1.98 2.24
CA ASN A 46 6.19 -3.43 2.38
C ASN A 46 4.87 -4.04 1.88
N TRP A 47 3.72 -3.45 2.23
CA TRP A 47 2.42 -3.94 1.78
C TRP A 47 2.21 -3.78 0.28
N ALA A 48 2.66 -2.68 -0.34
CA ALA A 48 2.58 -2.51 -1.78
C ALA A 48 3.31 -3.63 -2.53
N ILE A 49 4.53 -3.99 -2.08
CA ILE A 49 5.31 -5.08 -2.66
C ILE A 49 4.68 -6.44 -2.36
N TYR A 50 4.24 -6.66 -1.12
CA TYR A 50 3.58 -7.90 -0.70
C TYR A 50 2.37 -8.20 -1.57
N TYR A 51 1.45 -7.24 -1.75
CA TYR A 51 0.27 -7.45 -2.57
C TYR A 51 0.60 -7.58 -4.05
N ALA A 52 1.58 -6.83 -4.57
CA ALA A 52 2.05 -7.02 -5.94
C ALA A 52 2.57 -8.45 -6.17
N ASN A 53 3.28 -9.03 -5.20
CA ASN A 53 3.75 -10.42 -5.28
C ASN A 53 2.61 -11.42 -5.30
N GLN A 54 1.65 -11.27 -4.39
CA GLN A 54 0.49 -12.17 -4.30
C GLN A 54 -0.38 -12.11 -5.56
N ILE A 55 -0.66 -10.90 -6.07
CA ILE A 55 -1.64 -10.70 -7.14
C ILE A 55 -1.04 -10.97 -8.52
N PHE A 56 0.17 -10.47 -8.80
CA PHE A 56 0.77 -10.64 -10.13
C PHE A 56 1.50 -11.99 -10.31
N GLY A 57 1.51 -12.84 -9.27
CA GLY A 57 2.09 -14.18 -9.32
C GLY A 57 3.59 -14.18 -9.57
N LYS A 58 4.30 -13.20 -9.00
CA LYS A 58 5.75 -13.01 -9.16
C LYS A 58 6.41 -12.85 -7.81
N LYS A 59 7.73 -13.05 -7.79
CA LYS A 59 8.58 -12.78 -6.62
C LYS A 59 9.38 -11.52 -6.87
N PHE A 60 8.75 -10.37 -6.68
CA PHE A 60 9.43 -9.09 -6.72
C PHE A 60 10.24 -8.84 -5.45
N ASN A 61 11.46 -8.35 -5.66
CA ASN A 61 12.28 -7.71 -4.63
C ASN A 61 12.47 -6.24 -4.98
N LEU A 62 12.54 -5.38 -3.97
CA LEU A 62 12.78 -3.95 -4.14
C LEU A 62 14.26 -3.71 -4.46
N ILE A 63 14.54 -3.02 -5.58
CA ILE A 63 15.88 -2.53 -5.90
C ILE A 63 16.04 -1.09 -5.41
N SER A 64 15.12 -0.22 -5.80
CA SER A 64 15.17 1.19 -5.46
C SER A 64 13.79 1.80 -5.34
N ILE A 65 13.74 2.88 -4.57
CA ILE A 65 12.59 3.76 -4.46
C ILE A 65 12.88 4.94 -5.38
N ASP A 66 12.20 5.02 -6.52
CA ASP A 66 12.40 6.13 -7.48
C ASP A 66 11.80 7.42 -6.91
N ILE A 67 10.57 7.32 -6.39
CA ILE A 67 9.87 8.42 -5.74
C ILE A 67 8.81 7.87 -4.79
N VAL A 68 8.68 8.49 -3.62
CA VAL A 68 7.55 8.29 -2.70
C VAL A 68 7.13 9.63 -2.14
N LYS A 69 5.82 9.85 -2.06
CA LYS A 69 5.21 11.03 -1.46
C LYS A 69 4.22 10.58 -0.38
N PHE A 70 4.45 11.00 0.85
CA PHE A 70 3.50 10.85 1.96
C PHE A 70 2.79 12.19 2.14
N GLN A 71 1.50 12.23 1.82
CA GLN A 71 0.68 13.45 1.76
C GLN A 71 -0.29 13.55 2.93
N CYS A 72 -0.80 12.41 3.42
CA CYS A 72 -1.66 12.34 4.60
C CYS A 72 -1.20 11.17 5.49
N PRO A 73 -1.16 11.33 6.82
CA PRO A 73 -0.98 10.20 7.71
C PRO A 73 -2.13 9.20 7.53
N VAL A 74 -1.78 7.92 7.59
CA VAL A 74 -2.73 6.80 7.68
C VAL A 74 -2.83 6.41 9.15
N LEU A 75 -4.03 6.42 9.70
CA LEU A 75 -4.32 6.19 11.10
C LEU A 75 -4.86 4.76 11.32
N PRO A 76 -4.86 4.28 12.57
CA PRO A 76 -5.63 3.10 12.94
C PRO A 76 -7.09 3.21 12.48
N ASN A 77 -7.65 2.10 12.00
CA ASN A 77 -9.01 1.97 11.50
C ASN A 77 -9.35 2.77 10.23
N ASP A 78 -8.39 3.44 9.60
CA ASP A 78 -8.63 4.08 8.29
C ASP A 78 -8.98 3.00 7.24
N PRO A 79 -10.06 3.19 6.46
CA PRO A 79 -10.34 2.40 5.27
C PRO A 79 -9.45 2.89 4.12
N ILE A 80 -8.82 1.93 3.44
CA ILE A 80 -7.79 2.18 2.43
C ILE A 80 -8.16 1.47 1.13
N ILE A 81 -8.02 2.22 0.03
CA ILE A 81 -7.85 1.66 -1.31
C ILE A 81 -6.37 1.73 -1.68
N LEU A 82 -5.77 0.58 -1.97
CA LEU A 82 -4.44 0.43 -2.54
C LEU A 82 -4.55 0.09 -4.02
N ASN A 83 -4.14 1.03 -4.88
CA ASN A 83 -4.00 0.78 -6.31
C ASN A 83 -2.55 0.42 -6.65
N LEU A 84 -2.38 -0.59 -7.49
CA LEU A 84 -1.09 -1.07 -7.97
C LEU A 84 -1.07 -1.11 -9.51
N VAL A 85 0.02 -0.64 -10.11
CA VAL A 85 0.27 -0.75 -11.56
C VAL A 85 1.69 -1.24 -11.79
N TRP A 86 1.84 -2.41 -12.41
CA TRP A 86 3.13 -3.02 -12.73
C TRP A 86 3.49 -2.82 -14.21
N HIS A 87 4.53 -2.02 -14.45
CA HIS A 87 5.10 -1.76 -15.76
C HIS A 87 6.19 -2.79 -16.10
N LYS A 88 5.79 -3.92 -16.70
CA LYS A 88 6.67 -5.06 -17.03
C LYS A 88 7.96 -4.68 -17.77
N GLN A 89 7.87 -3.80 -18.77
CA GLN A 89 9.01 -3.44 -19.60
C GLN A 89 10.12 -2.72 -18.84
N SER A 90 9.78 -1.97 -17.79
CA SER A 90 10.73 -1.21 -16.98
C SER A 90 10.97 -1.81 -15.59
N ASN A 91 10.28 -2.93 -15.27
CA ASN A 91 10.21 -3.52 -13.94
C ASN A 91 9.87 -2.51 -12.84
N LYS A 92 8.94 -1.58 -13.13
CA LYS A 92 8.50 -0.58 -12.17
C LYS A 92 7.12 -0.89 -11.62
N LEU A 93 6.94 -0.69 -10.34
CA LEU A 93 5.64 -0.75 -9.65
C LEU A 93 5.25 0.65 -9.21
N GLU A 94 4.14 1.14 -9.71
CA GLU A 94 3.47 2.32 -9.19
C GLU A 94 2.44 1.88 -8.15
N PHE A 95 2.37 2.61 -7.04
CA PHE A 95 1.38 2.37 -5.99
C PHE A 95 0.73 3.68 -5.55
N LYS A 96 -0.52 3.59 -5.10
CA LYS A 96 -1.26 4.71 -4.53
C LYS A 96 -2.18 4.22 -3.40
N TYR A 97 -2.04 4.83 -2.23
CA TYR A 97 -2.92 4.65 -1.08
C TYR A 97 -3.91 5.80 -1.01
N THR A 98 -5.19 5.49 -0.92
CA THR A 98 -6.28 6.46 -0.77
C THR A 98 -7.11 6.09 0.47
N ILE A 99 -7.34 7.05 1.36
CA ILE A 99 -8.25 6.91 2.50
C ILE A 99 -9.67 7.26 2.04
N THR A 100 -10.66 6.45 2.44
CA THR A 100 -12.07 6.56 2.01
C THR A 100 -13.02 6.82 3.18
N ASN A 101 -13.05 8.06 3.69
CA ASN A 101 -13.91 8.43 4.82
C ASN A 101 -15.04 9.37 4.38
N ASN A 102 -16.29 9.08 4.75
CA ASN A 102 -17.46 9.97 4.59
C ASN A 102 -17.57 10.62 3.19
N ASP A 103 -17.60 9.81 2.13
CA ASP A 103 -17.65 10.23 0.72
C ASP A 103 -16.46 11.08 0.23
N SER A 104 -15.39 11.20 1.04
CA SER A 104 -14.15 11.86 0.66
C SER A 104 -13.05 10.86 0.33
N LEU A 105 -12.38 11.09 -0.80
CA LEU A 105 -11.20 10.35 -1.23
C LEU A 105 -9.95 11.20 -1.00
N LYS A 106 -9.08 10.77 -0.08
CA LYS A 106 -7.84 11.49 0.21
C LYS A 106 -6.63 10.63 -0.09
N VAL A 107 -5.75 11.11 -0.97
CA VAL A 107 -4.48 10.41 -1.24
C VAL A 107 -3.59 10.50 -0.01
N ALA A 108 -3.26 9.35 0.57
CA ALA A 108 -2.39 9.25 1.73
C ALA A 108 -0.93 9.15 1.31
N SER A 109 -0.64 8.28 0.36
CA SER A 109 0.68 8.16 -0.22
C SER A 109 0.64 7.65 -1.65
N SER A 110 1.70 7.93 -2.41
CA SER A 110 1.91 7.33 -3.71
C SER A 110 3.40 7.23 -4.01
N GLY A 111 3.76 6.35 -4.93
CA GLY A 111 5.16 6.20 -5.31
C GLY A 111 5.39 5.27 -6.49
N LYS A 112 6.65 5.25 -6.91
CA LYS A 112 7.18 4.39 -7.97
C LYS A 112 8.43 3.69 -7.46
N LEU A 113 8.42 2.37 -7.61
CA LEU A 113 9.46 1.47 -7.13
C LEU A 113 10.07 0.75 -8.32
N THR A 114 11.38 0.56 -8.31
CA THR A 114 12.06 -0.32 -9.26
C THR A 114 12.25 -1.69 -8.59
N LEU A 115 11.83 -2.75 -9.28
CA LEU A 115 11.79 -4.12 -8.79
C LEU A 115 12.72 -5.03 -9.59
N CYS A 116 13.21 -6.11 -8.98
CA CYS A 116 13.76 -7.27 -9.67
C CYS A 116 12.92 -8.52 -9.39
N GLN A 117 13.10 -9.55 -10.21
CA GLN A 117 12.47 -10.86 -10.06
C GLN A 117 13.49 -11.91 -9.66
#